data_AF-A0A7K4AQ45-F1
#
_entry.id   AF-A0A7K4AQ45-F1
#
_cell.length_a   1.000
_cell.length_b   1.000
_cell.length_c   1.000
_cell.angle_alpha   90.00
_cell.angle_beta   90.00
_cell.angle_gamma   90.00
#
_symmetry.space_group_name_H-M   'P 1'
#
loop_
_entity.id
_entity.type
_entity.pdbx_description
1 polymer ?
#
loop_
_entity_poly.entity_id
_entity_poly.type
_entity_poly.pdbx_seq_one_letter_code
_entity_poly.pdbx_strand_id
1 'polypeptide(L)'
;MGKVAAVYNVIPESPEVSVEQIMADIPQKVPQGVEVATMNVKPFAFGLKIIEVTGIMEDQDGLIGKFEESLRSVPQVQGVNAVTITLV
;
A
#
# COMPACT_ATOMS: atom_id res chain seq x y z
N MET A 1 13.46 10.75 -17.01
CA MET A 1 12.94 9.58 -16.27
C MET A 1 11.63 10.03 -15.66
N GLY A 2 10.56 9.29 -15.89
CA GLY A 2 9.23 9.62 -15.36
C GLY A 2 9.08 9.09 -13.95
N LYS A 3 8.18 9.68 -13.17
CA LYS A 3 7.76 9.11 -11.90
C LYS A 3 6.55 8.22 -12.12
N VAL A 4 6.41 7.19 -11.31
CA VAL A 4 5.25 6.30 -11.26
C VAL A 4 4.50 6.54 -9.97
N ALA A 5 3.19 6.70 -10.05
CA ALA A 5 2.27 6.57 -8.93
C ALA A 5 1.65 5.17 -8.97
N ALA A 6 1.92 4.37 -7.94
CA ALA A 6 1.32 3.06 -7.74
C ALA A 6 0.37 3.11 -6.53
N VAL A 7 -0.91 2.85 -6.80
CA VAL A 7 -1.99 2.87 -5.81
C VAL A 7 -2.41 1.45 -5.51
N TYR A 8 -2.38 1.08 -4.24
CA TYR A 8 -2.76 -0.25 -3.76
C TYR A 8 -3.79 -0.16 -2.65
N ASN A 9 -4.73 -1.10 -2.64
CA ASN A 9 -5.60 -1.36 -1.50
C ASN A 9 -5.00 -2.47 -0.65
N VAL A 10 -4.68 -2.13 0.60
CA VAL A 10 -4.23 -3.06 1.65
C VAL A 10 -5.45 -3.53 2.44
N ILE A 11 -5.67 -4.84 2.44
CA ILE A 11 -6.83 -5.49 3.03
C ILE A 11 -6.38 -6.19 4.33
N PRO A 12 -6.88 -5.75 5.50
CA PRO A 12 -6.61 -6.44 6.76
C PRO A 12 -7.26 -7.84 6.81
N GLU A 13 -6.74 -8.71 7.67
CA GLU A 13 -7.26 -10.07 7.91
C GLU A 13 -8.67 -10.11 8.52
N SER A 14 -9.06 -9.08 9.28
CA SER A 14 -10.39 -9.02 9.89
C SER A 14 -10.81 -7.57 10.22
N PRO A 15 -12.11 -7.28 10.45
CA PRO A 15 -12.58 -5.95 10.85
C PRO A 15 -12.14 -5.53 12.26
N GLU A 16 -11.57 -6.45 13.04
CA GLU A 16 -11.05 -6.20 14.39
C GLU A 16 -9.60 -5.68 14.36
N VAL A 17 -8.91 -5.83 13.23
CA VAL A 17 -7.54 -5.34 13.06
C VAL A 17 -7.52 -3.81 13.03
N SER A 18 -6.60 -3.21 13.78
CA SER A 18 -6.40 -1.75 13.76
C SER A 18 -5.72 -1.33 12.47
N VAL A 19 -6.45 -0.57 11.65
CA VAL A 19 -5.92 0.04 10.43
C VAL A 19 -4.84 1.07 10.75
N GLU A 20 -4.93 1.74 11.91
CA GLU A 20 -3.94 2.70 12.38
C GLU A 20 -2.59 2.04 12.62
N GLN A 21 -2.60 0.81 13.13
CA GLN A 21 -1.40 0.02 13.39
C GLN A 21 -0.74 -0.43 12.08
N ILE A 22 -1.54 -0.91 11.11
CA ILE A 22 -1.05 -1.21 9.76
C ILE A 22 -0.46 0.05 9.09
N MET A 23 -1.12 1.20 9.22
CA MET A 23 -0.63 2.48 8.67
C MET A 23 0.70 2.92 9.32
N ALA A 24 0.94 2.60 10.59
CA ALA A 24 2.21 2.87 11.25
C ALA A 24 3.33 1.93 10.78
N ASP A 25 3.00 0.70 10.41
CA ASP A 25 3.95 -0.32 9.96
C ASP A 25 4.34 -0.17 8.48
N ILE A 26 3.43 0.32 7.62
CA ILE A 26 3.68 0.48 6.18
C ILE A 26 4.98 1.27 5.91
N PRO A 27 5.21 2.49 6.43
CA PRO A 27 6.41 3.26 6.16
C PRO A 27 7.72 2.57 6.58
N GLN A 28 7.65 1.61 7.52
CA GLN A 28 8.83 0.88 8.01
C GLN A 28 9.22 -0.29 7.10
N LYS A 29 8.28 -0.76 6.27
CA LYS A 29 8.48 -1.89 5.35
C LYS A 29 8.76 -1.46 3.91
N VAL A 30 8.36 -0.23 3.56
CA VAL A 30 8.50 0.32 2.21
C VAL A 30 9.97 0.31 1.77
N PRO A 31 10.27 -0.16 0.55
CA PRO A 31 11.64 -0.22 0.06
C PRO A 31 12.20 1.19 -0.21
N GLN A 32 13.53 1.30 -0.14
CA GLN A 32 14.22 2.52 -0.53
C GLN A 32 13.89 2.88 -1.99
N GLY A 33 13.62 4.17 -2.24
CA GLY A 33 13.23 4.67 -3.56
C GLY A 33 11.73 4.80 -3.78
N VAL A 34 10.91 4.39 -2.81
CA VAL A 34 9.46 4.61 -2.80
C VAL A 34 9.10 5.61 -1.72
N GLU A 35 8.38 6.65 -2.10
CA GLU A 35 7.79 7.65 -1.20
C GLU A 35 6.31 7.35 -1.01
N VAL A 36 5.86 7.13 0.24
CA VAL A 36 4.43 7.00 0.53
C VAL A 36 3.80 8.39 0.54
N ALA A 37 3.09 8.74 -0.54
CA ALA A 37 2.48 10.06 -0.68
C ALA A 37 1.17 10.20 0.10
N THR A 38 0.32 9.17 0.08
CA THR A 38 -0.96 9.18 0.81
C THR A 38 -1.31 7.80 1.36
N MET A 39 -2.02 7.79 2.48
CA MET A 39 -2.68 6.62 3.05
C MET A 39 -4.09 7.00 3.48
N ASN A 40 -5.11 6.45 2.83
CA ASN A 40 -6.51 6.77 3.07
C ASN A 40 -7.27 5.53 3.53
N VAL A 41 -7.97 5.62 4.66
CA VAL A 41 -8.84 4.55 5.13
C VAL A 41 -10.18 4.62 4.40
N LYS A 42 -10.57 3.53 3.74
CA LYS A 42 -11.85 3.44 3.01
C LYS A 42 -12.75 2.34 3.60
N PRO A 43 -14.07 2.57 3.71
CA PRO A 43 -15.00 1.50 4.02
C PRO A 43 -15.02 0.48 2.88
N PHE A 44 -15.07 -0.81 3.21
CA PHE A 44 -15.09 -1.87 2.22
C PHE A 44 -16.39 -2.69 2.27
N ALA A 45 -16.48 -3.68 3.16
CA ALA A 45 -17.67 -4.50 3.32
C ALA A 45 -17.76 -5.06 4.74
N PHE A 46 -18.98 -5.27 5.25
CA PHE A 46 -19.22 -5.91 6.57
C PHE A 46 -18.42 -5.28 7.74
N GLY A 47 -18.30 -3.94 7.75
CA GLY A 47 -17.53 -3.22 8.77
C GLY A 47 -16.01 -3.25 8.58
N LEU A 48 -15.49 -4.03 7.62
CA LEU A 48 -14.09 -4.03 7.24
C LEU A 48 -13.72 -2.69 6.59
N LYS A 49 -12.58 -2.16 6.99
CA LYS A 49 -11.94 -1.00 6.38
C LYS A 49 -10.66 -1.46 5.70
N ILE A 50 -10.33 -0.83 4.57
CA ILE A 50 -9.09 -1.05 3.84
C ILE A 50 -8.27 0.24 3.86
N ILE A 51 -6.98 0.12 3.56
CA ILE A 51 -6.09 1.28 3.44
C ILE A 51 -5.69 1.40 1.98
N GLU A 52 -6.08 2.48 1.33
CA GLU A 52 -5.56 2.85 0.02
C GLU A 52 -4.25 3.60 0.20
N VAL A 53 -3.16 3.01 -0.28
CA VAL A 53 -1.81 3.54 -0.19
C VAL A 53 -1.35 3.98 -1.57
N THR A 54 -0.87 5.22 -1.68
CA THR A 54 -0.22 5.73 -2.90
C THR A 54 1.29 5.82 -2.67
N GLY A 55 2.06 5.03 -3.41
CA GLY A 55 3.51 5.14 -3.49
C GLY A 55 3.93 5.88 -4.75
N ILE A 56 4.85 6.84 -4.62
CA ILE A 56 5.51 7.53 -5.72
C ILE A 56 6.95 7.04 -5.81
N MET A 57 7.40 6.67 -7.01
CA MET A 57 8.75 6.16 -7.22
C MET A 57 9.25 6.50 -8.62
N GLU A 58 10.56 6.40 -8.85
CA GLU A 58 11.10 6.48 -10.22
C GLU A 58 10.63 5.27 -11.04
N ASP A 59 10.42 5.48 -12.34
CA ASP A 59 10.11 4.40 -13.29
C ASP A 59 11.33 3.50 -13.49
N GLN A 60 11.53 2.59 -12.53
CA GLN A 60 12.63 1.65 -12.45
C GLN A 60 12.10 0.22 -12.34
N ASP A 61 12.67 -0.68 -13.14
CA ASP A 61 12.30 -2.09 -13.17
C ASP A 61 12.34 -2.74 -11.77
N GLY A 62 11.24 -3.39 -11.42
CA GLY A 62 11.07 -4.16 -10.20
C GLY A 62 10.74 -3.36 -8.94
N LEU A 63 10.80 -2.02 -8.97
CA LEU A 63 10.52 -1.20 -7.78
C LEU A 63 9.04 -1.25 -7.39
N ILE A 64 8.14 -1.23 -8.37
CA ILE A 64 6.69 -1.39 -8.20
C ILE A 64 6.34 -2.74 -7.54
N GLY A 65 6.98 -3.82 -8.01
CA GLY A 65 6.78 -5.17 -7.46
C GLY A 65 7.30 -5.28 -6.02
N LYS A 66 8.49 -4.75 -5.75
CA LYS A 66 9.03 -4.69 -4.37
C LYS A 66 8.13 -3.89 -3.44
N PHE A 67 7.52 -2.81 -3.92
CA PHE A 67 6.57 -2.05 -3.13
C PHE A 67 5.33 -2.90 -2.80
N GLU A 68 4.74 -3.59 -3.79
CA GLU A 68 3.60 -4.49 -3.54
C GLU A 68 3.95 -5.59 -2.53
N GLU A 69 5.09 -6.26 -2.71
CA GLU A 69 5.59 -7.29 -1.78
C GLU A 69 5.80 -6.74 -0.37
N SER A 70 6.32 -5.51 -0.25
CA SER A 70 6.50 -4.87 1.05
C SER A 70 5.18 -4.63 1.77
N LEU A 71 4.13 -4.21 1.05
CA LEU A 71 2.78 -4.04 1.60
C LEU A 71 2.19 -5.38 2.04
N ARG A 72 2.42 -6.46 1.27
CA ARG A 72 1.99 -7.83 1.63
C ARG A 72 2.72 -8.37 2.85
N SER A 73 3.92 -7.88 3.14
CA SER A 73 4.74 -8.31 4.29
C SER A 73 4.36 -7.61 5.61
N VAL A 74 3.47 -6.61 5.55
CA VAL A 74 2.99 -5.93 6.76
C VAL A 74 2.14 -6.92 7.58
N PRO A 75 2.35 -7.03 8.90
CA PRO A 75 1.56 -7.92 9.74
C PRO A 75 0.06 -7.63 9.63
N GLN A 76 -0.76 -8.68 9.77
CA GLN A 76 -2.23 -8.58 9.79
C GLN A 76 -2.85 -8.13 8.45
N VAL A 77 -2.07 -8.13 7.37
CA VAL A 77 -2.53 -7.90 6.00
C VAL A 77 -2.82 -9.24 5.33
N GLN A 78 -4.06 -9.44 4.90
CA GLN A 78 -4.48 -10.62 4.16
C GLN A 78 -4.18 -10.51 2.67
N GLY A 79 -4.25 -9.30 2.13
CA GLY A 79 -4.14 -9.08 0.70
C GLY A 79 -3.81 -7.66 0.32
N VAL A 80 -3.21 -7.54 -0.86
CA VAL A 80 -2.91 -6.27 -1.50
C VAL A 80 -3.43 -6.35 -2.93
N ASN A 81 -4.18 -5.34 -3.35
CA ASN A 81 -4.75 -5.25 -4.69
C ASN A 81 -4.29 -3.97 -5.37
N ALA A 82 -3.72 -4.08 -6.58
CA ALA A 82 -3.43 -2.91 -7.40
C ALA A 82 -4.74 -2.23 -7.81
N VAL A 83 -4.82 -0.92 -7.56
CA VAL A 83 -5.95 -0.07 -7.99
C VAL A 83 -5.58 0.60 -9.31
N THR A 84 -4.46 1.31 -9.32
CA THR A 84 -3.96 2.05 -10.49
C THR A 84 -2.45 2.15 -10.43
N ILE A 85 -1.78 1.99 -11.57
CA ILE A 85 -0.37 2.30 -11.73
C ILE A 85 -0.26 3.22 -12.95
N THR A 86 0.29 4.41 -12.78
CA THR A 86 0.37 5.42 -13.85
C THR A 86 1.67 6.22 -13.75
N LEU A 87 2.13 6.73 -14.90
CA LEU A 87 3.17 7.75 -14.94
C LEU A 87 2.60 9.10 -14.47
N VAL A 88 3.41 9.88 -13.75
CA VAL A 88 3.09 11.22 -13.23
C VAL A 88 4.13 12.26 -13.60
#